data_AF-A0A370F0F6-F1
#
_entry.id   AF-A0A370F0F6-F1
#
_cell.length_a   1.000
_cell.length_b   1.000
_cell.length_c   1.000
_cell.angle_alpha   90.00
_cell.angle_beta   90.00
_cell.angle_gamma   90.00
#
_symmetry.space_group_name_H-M   'P 1'
#
loop_
_entity.id
_entity.type
_entity.pdbx_description
1 polymer ?
#
loop_
_entity_poly.entity_id
_entity_poly.type
_entity_poly.pdbx_seq_one_letter_code
_entity_poly.pdbx_strand_id
1 'polypeptide(L)'
;MKNVVCQQCDFEQDESHDFCVNCGVKLKCENCNREIVKNAKFCSGCGFPLSDDKFPKSSNTFKLRETANERVIEASFSDNVGKDLAGILKDAYTPRVKGIPINTQNIGNDNIQDETSEEIDYTDINTEDQDVQSKFKRPQSNSINNKFNAGNIEYPALVAIAMKNLPSTDLEWLVVLSFYASKFGEDMFSREEIVEKYKEANKFTKTTTSKLSINIQRAVVAGYINPLASGYSVLDEGKNKAIEILNRQASSSPKIKRVSPTVKHKEQSEEAKSKTKRQSSRSYKLLSDLDFYPDKQESLKDYSAKFTMNSDSEKTLVFMSYLQNILKIQPITYDHLYTCYDELKNKIPENMKSCVSNAQVKGWVKYDKVLGWIVSTKGINKLRNWNN
;
A
#
# COMPACT_ATOMS: atom_id res chain seq x y z
N MET A 1 47.72 12.66 -19.66
CA MET A 1 46.29 12.39 -19.38
C MET A 1 45.85 11.34 -20.38
N LYS A 2 45.14 10.30 -19.93
CA LYS A 2 44.62 9.28 -20.83
C LYS A 2 43.25 9.78 -21.33
N ASN A 3 43.10 9.86 -22.65
CA ASN A 3 41.86 10.30 -23.28
C ASN A 3 41.07 9.06 -23.72
N VAL A 4 39.76 9.07 -23.50
CA VAL A 4 38.81 8.08 -24.01
C VAL A 4 37.99 8.71 -25.12
N VAL A 5 37.92 8.01 -26.26
CA VAL A 5 37.10 8.43 -27.40
C VAL A 5 35.74 7.76 -27.29
N CYS A 6 34.67 8.55 -27.35
CA CYS A 6 33.31 8.03 -27.36
C CYS A 6 33.06 7.25 -28.65
N GLN A 7 32.77 5.95 -28.55
CA GLN A 7 32.57 5.07 -29.71
C GLN A 7 31.27 5.35 -30.52
N GLN A 8 30.40 6.25 -30.04
CA GLN A 8 29.14 6.62 -30.69
C GLN A 8 29.21 7.95 -31.46
N CYS A 9 29.95 8.93 -30.94
CA CYS A 9 30.03 10.28 -31.52
C CYS A 9 31.47 10.76 -31.75
N ASP A 10 32.45 9.87 -31.55
CA ASP A 10 33.88 10.08 -31.75
C ASP A 10 34.48 11.28 -30.98
N PHE A 11 33.78 11.73 -29.92
CA PHE A 11 34.22 12.83 -29.07
C PHE A 11 35.29 12.39 -28.07
N GLU A 12 36.42 13.10 -28.04
CA GLU A 12 37.51 12.85 -27.09
C GLU A 12 37.22 13.52 -25.73
N GLN A 13 37.37 12.78 -24.65
CA GLN A 13 37.19 13.29 -23.29
C GLN A 13 38.10 12.60 -22.28
N ASP A 14 38.23 13.17 -21.09
CA ASP A 14 39.01 12.60 -20.01
C ASP A 14 38.41 11.27 -19.51
N GLU A 15 39.30 10.31 -19.18
CA GLU A 15 38.96 8.97 -18.66
C GLU A 15 38.12 8.98 -17.35
N SER A 16 38.04 10.13 -16.66
CA SER A 16 37.24 10.30 -15.44
C SER A 16 35.73 10.30 -15.66
N HIS A 17 35.25 10.42 -16.90
CA HIS A 17 33.81 10.52 -17.19
C HIS A 17 33.19 9.14 -17.48
N ASP A 18 32.11 8.79 -16.77
CA ASP A 18 31.36 7.54 -16.96
C ASP A 18 30.40 7.61 -18.17
N PHE A 19 30.04 8.82 -18.57
CA PHE A 19 29.15 9.13 -19.69
C PHE A 19 29.84 10.09 -20.66
N CYS A 20 29.52 9.96 -21.93
CA CYS A 20 29.99 10.91 -22.93
C CYS A 20 29.34 12.28 -22.71
N VAL A 21 30.18 13.31 -22.54
CA VAL A 21 29.72 14.70 -22.36
C VAL A 21 28.93 15.22 -23.59
N ASN A 22 29.22 14.69 -24.78
CA ASN A 22 28.57 15.12 -26.02
C ASN A 22 27.25 14.38 -26.31
N CYS A 23 27.24 13.04 -26.31
CA CYS A 23 26.07 12.25 -26.71
C CYS A 23 25.31 11.58 -25.56
N GLY A 24 25.78 11.68 -24.31
CA GLY A 24 25.16 11.08 -23.14
C GLY A 24 25.24 9.55 -23.05
N VAL A 25 25.88 8.88 -24.01
CA VAL A 25 26.06 7.41 -24.00
C VAL A 25 27.04 7.00 -22.91
N LYS A 26 26.73 5.91 -22.22
CA LYS A 26 27.56 5.34 -21.16
C LYS A 26 28.83 4.70 -21.76
N LEU A 27 30.00 5.06 -21.22
CA LEU A 27 31.29 4.60 -21.73
C LEU A 27 31.81 3.36 -20.98
N LYS A 28 31.36 3.17 -19.72
CA LYS A 28 31.79 2.09 -18.84
C LYS A 28 30.62 1.23 -18.37
N CYS A 29 30.84 -0.07 -18.27
CA CYS A 29 29.85 -1.00 -17.74
C CYS A 29 29.58 -0.76 -16.25
N GLU A 30 28.31 -0.72 -15.84
CA GLU A 30 27.91 -0.54 -14.43
C GLU A 30 28.40 -1.64 -13.49
N ASN A 31 28.49 -2.86 -14.02
CA ASN A 31 28.77 -4.03 -13.21
C ASN A 31 30.27 -4.30 -13.06
N CYS A 32 31.09 -3.96 -14.07
CA CYS A 32 32.53 -4.30 -14.06
C CYS A 32 33.46 -3.14 -14.43
N ASN A 33 32.94 -1.94 -14.65
CA ASN A 33 33.68 -0.72 -15.02
C ASN A 33 34.57 -0.84 -16.28
N ARG A 34 34.38 -1.88 -17.09
CA ARG A 34 35.11 -2.06 -18.36
C ARG A 34 34.51 -1.19 -19.46
N GLU A 35 35.36 -0.71 -20.36
CA GLU A 35 34.97 0.07 -21.53
C GLU A 35 34.01 -0.71 -22.44
N ILE A 36 32.98 -0.01 -22.92
CA ILE A 36 31.94 -0.56 -23.77
C ILE A 36 32.36 -0.39 -25.24
N VAL A 37 32.30 -1.49 -25.99
CA VAL A 37 32.57 -1.51 -27.43
C VAL A 37 31.36 -0.97 -28.21
N LYS A 38 31.60 -0.37 -29.38
CA LYS A 38 30.58 0.22 -30.26
C LYS A 38 29.36 -0.71 -30.46
N ASN A 39 28.16 -0.20 -30.18
CA ASN A 39 26.87 -0.89 -30.33
C ASN A 39 26.75 -2.25 -29.61
N ALA A 40 27.54 -2.50 -28.57
CA ALA A 40 27.47 -3.75 -27.82
C ALA A 40 26.17 -3.83 -27.00
N LYS A 41 25.35 -4.86 -27.22
CA LYS A 41 24.16 -5.16 -26.41
C LYS A 41 24.49 -5.69 -25.02
N PHE A 42 25.70 -6.21 -24.84
CA PHE A 42 26.19 -6.79 -23.59
C PHE A 42 27.63 -6.36 -23.35
N CYS A 43 28.03 -6.27 -22.08
CA CYS A 43 29.39 -5.99 -21.69
C CYS A 43 30.30 -7.18 -22.08
N SER A 44 31.39 -6.89 -22.80
CA SER A 44 32.40 -7.88 -23.19
C SER A 44 33.15 -8.50 -22.00
N GLY A 45 33.16 -7.83 -20.85
CA GLY A 45 33.86 -8.30 -19.65
C GLY A 45 33.02 -9.19 -18.73
N CYS A 46 31.75 -8.82 -18.49
CA CYS A 46 30.91 -9.49 -17.49
C CYS A 46 29.56 -9.98 -18.03
N GLY A 47 29.28 -9.80 -19.32
CA GLY A 47 28.02 -10.22 -19.94
C GLY A 47 26.79 -9.39 -19.53
N PHE A 48 26.96 -8.32 -18.75
CA PHE A 48 25.84 -7.48 -18.31
C PHE A 48 25.16 -6.78 -19.50
N PRO A 49 23.82 -6.81 -19.63
CA PRO A 49 23.10 -6.16 -20.72
C PRO A 49 23.26 -4.64 -20.65
N LEU A 50 23.62 -4.02 -21.76
CA LEU A 50 23.89 -2.57 -21.88
C LEU A 50 22.75 -1.81 -22.56
N SER A 51 21.78 -2.53 -23.13
CA SER A 51 20.60 -1.98 -23.79
C SER A 51 19.33 -2.37 -23.03
N ASP A 52 18.51 -1.37 -22.68
CA ASP A 52 17.16 -1.48 -22.11
C ASP A 52 16.10 -1.94 -23.14
N ASP A 53 16.52 -2.66 -24.18
CA ASP A 53 15.58 -3.36 -25.03
C ASP A 53 14.85 -4.36 -24.15
N LYS A 54 13.63 -3.98 -23.76
CA LYS A 54 12.67 -4.82 -23.06
C LYS A 54 12.42 -6.03 -23.95
N PHE A 55 13.27 -7.05 -23.82
CA PHE A 55 12.96 -8.38 -24.30
C PHE A 55 11.56 -8.69 -23.79
N PRO A 56 10.63 -9.14 -24.65
CA PRO A 56 9.35 -9.61 -24.19
C PRO A 56 9.64 -10.83 -23.32
N LYS A 57 9.79 -10.61 -22.01
CA LYS A 57 9.76 -11.67 -21.02
C LYS A 57 8.46 -12.39 -21.32
N SER A 58 8.54 -13.65 -21.74
CA SER A 58 7.40 -14.52 -21.95
C SER A 58 6.70 -14.65 -20.61
N SER A 59 5.83 -13.71 -20.32
CA SER A 59 5.04 -13.72 -19.11
C SER A 59 3.97 -14.77 -19.34
N ASN A 60 4.13 -15.92 -18.70
CA ASN A 60 3.11 -16.94 -18.64
C ASN A 60 1.85 -16.28 -18.06
N THR A 61 0.89 -16.03 -18.94
CA THR A 61 -0.32 -15.28 -18.63
C THR A 61 -1.46 -16.28 -18.66
N PHE A 62 -1.99 -16.60 -17.49
CA PHE A 62 -3.19 -17.41 -17.43
C PHE A 62 -4.41 -16.50 -17.33
N LYS A 63 -5.43 -16.83 -18.11
CA LYS A 63 -6.74 -16.16 -18.11
C LYS A 63 -7.76 -17.15 -17.58
N LEU A 64 -8.11 -17.01 -16.32
CA LEU A 64 -9.28 -17.69 -15.76
C LEU A 64 -10.50 -16.87 -16.15
N ARG A 65 -11.53 -17.47 -16.75
CA ARG A 65 -12.79 -16.81 -17.15
C ARG A 65 -13.96 -17.59 -16.57
N GLU A 66 -14.73 -16.98 -15.69
CA GLU A 66 -15.70 -17.70 -14.84
C GLU A 66 -17.09 -17.07 -14.90
N THR A 67 -17.90 -17.40 -15.91
CA THR A 67 -19.34 -17.08 -16.08
C THR A 67 -20.16 -18.27 -15.58
N ALA A 68 -21.25 -18.20 -14.81
CA ALA A 68 -22.31 -17.20 -14.72
C ALA A 68 -22.14 -16.15 -13.59
N ASN A 69 -21.85 -14.88 -13.86
CA ASN A 69 -21.85 -14.28 -15.19
C ASN A 69 -20.64 -13.40 -15.54
N GLU A 70 -19.54 -13.43 -14.78
CA GLU A 70 -18.14 -13.62 -15.24
C GLU A 70 -17.10 -13.18 -14.20
N ARG A 71 -16.08 -14.01 -13.92
CA ARG A 71 -14.85 -13.63 -13.23
C ARG A 71 -13.68 -13.90 -14.15
N VAL A 72 -13.14 -12.83 -14.76
CA VAL A 72 -11.90 -12.92 -15.52
C VAL A 72 -10.74 -12.52 -14.63
N ILE A 73 -9.92 -13.48 -14.22
CA ILE A 73 -8.65 -13.22 -13.54
C ILE A 73 -7.55 -13.49 -14.56
N GLU A 74 -6.95 -12.41 -15.04
CA GLU A 74 -5.73 -12.45 -15.83
C GLU A 74 -4.56 -12.14 -14.92
N ALA A 75 -3.62 -13.06 -14.84
CA ALA A 75 -2.41 -12.86 -14.07
C ALA A 75 -1.20 -13.36 -14.87
N SER A 76 -0.20 -12.48 -14.97
CA SER A 76 1.03 -12.69 -15.72
C SER A 76 2.17 -12.87 -14.72
N PHE A 77 2.83 -14.02 -14.76
CA PHE A 77 3.94 -14.33 -13.85
C PHE A 77 5.25 -14.49 -14.61
N SER A 78 6.35 -14.16 -13.94
CA SER A 78 7.68 -14.58 -14.35
C SER A 78 7.84 -16.09 -14.11
N ASP A 79 8.58 -16.79 -14.97
CA ASP A 79 8.70 -18.26 -15.00
C ASP A 79 9.04 -18.91 -13.65
N ASN A 80 9.76 -18.21 -12.77
CA ASN A 80 10.11 -18.73 -11.44
C ASN A 80 8.95 -18.70 -10.43
N VAL A 81 7.91 -17.88 -10.64
CA VAL A 81 6.77 -17.72 -9.70
C VAL A 81 5.56 -18.55 -10.13
N GLY A 82 5.40 -18.81 -11.43
CA GLY A 82 4.27 -19.59 -11.97
C GLY A 82 4.26 -21.06 -11.53
N LYS A 83 5.44 -21.65 -11.29
CA LYS A 83 5.58 -23.06 -10.89
C LYS A 83 5.01 -23.33 -9.49
N ASP A 84 5.21 -22.41 -8.56
CA ASP A 84 4.74 -22.55 -7.17
C ASP A 84 3.24 -22.28 -7.04
N LEU A 85 2.69 -21.38 -7.87
CA LEU A 85 1.26 -21.06 -7.89
C LEU A 85 0.39 -22.14 -8.52
N ALA A 86 0.91 -22.89 -9.50
CA ALA A 86 0.17 -23.98 -10.14
C ALA A 86 -0.19 -25.10 -9.15
N GLY A 87 0.72 -25.42 -8.21
CA GLY A 87 0.45 -26.38 -7.14
C GLY A 87 -0.64 -25.89 -6.18
N ILE A 88 -0.54 -24.64 -5.74
CA ILE A 88 -1.49 -24.02 -4.81
C ILE A 88 -2.90 -23.92 -5.41
N LEU A 89 -3.02 -23.62 -6.71
CA LEU A 89 -4.30 -23.53 -7.40
C LEU A 89 -4.93 -24.91 -7.63
N LYS A 90 -4.12 -25.95 -7.89
CA LYS A 90 -4.59 -27.34 -7.97
C LYS A 90 -5.16 -27.81 -6.62
N ASP A 91 -4.47 -27.48 -5.53
CA ASP A 91 -4.88 -27.83 -4.15
C ASP A 91 -6.11 -27.03 -3.67
N ALA A 92 -6.33 -25.83 -4.22
CA ALA A 92 -7.47 -24.98 -3.89
C ALA A 92 -8.76 -25.41 -4.61
N TYR A 93 -8.66 -26.07 -5.77
CA TYR A 93 -9.81 -26.53 -6.56
C TYR A 93 -10.17 -28.02 -6.33
N THR A 94 -9.35 -28.80 -5.61
CA THR A 94 -9.77 -30.11 -5.11
C THR A 94 -10.62 -29.97 -3.83
N PRO A 95 -11.88 -30.46 -3.81
CA PRO A 95 -12.71 -30.41 -2.61
C PRO A 95 -12.08 -31.29 -1.51
N ARG A 96 -11.67 -30.67 -0.40
CA ARG A 96 -11.11 -31.36 0.77
C ARG A 96 -12.23 -32.09 1.54
N VAL A 97 -12.44 -33.36 1.22
CA VAL A 97 -13.03 -34.33 2.17
C VAL A 97 -11.92 -34.69 3.18
N LYS A 98 -12.13 -34.42 4.46
CA LYS A 98 -11.15 -34.77 5.51
C LYS A 98 -11.28 -36.25 5.88
N GLY A 99 -10.25 -37.04 5.57
CA GLY A 99 -9.84 -38.22 6.33
C GLY A 99 -10.01 -39.58 5.63
N ILE A 100 -8.98 -40.01 4.88
CA ILE A 100 -8.31 -41.34 4.82
C ILE A 100 -7.18 -41.17 3.76
N PRO A 101 -5.97 -41.71 3.97
CA PRO A 101 -4.86 -41.54 3.03
C PRO A 101 -5.17 -42.29 1.72
N ILE A 102 -5.29 -41.55 0.63
CA ILE A 102 -5.25 -42.14 -0.70
C ILE A 102 -3.78 -42.23 -1.10
N ASN A 103 -3.20 -43.41 -0.93
CA ASN A 103 -2.12 -43.85 -1.81
C ASN A 103 -2.74 -44.12 -3.18
N THR A 104 -2.44 -43.30 -4.18
CA THR A 104 -2.79 -43.61 -5.57
C THR A 104 -1.53 -43.60 -6.41
N GLN A 105 -1.03 -44.80 -6.65
CA GLN A 105 -0.64 -45.16 -7.99
C GLN A 105 -1.93 -45.47 -8.78
N ASN A 106 -2.16 -44.66 -9.81
CA ASN A 106 -2.75 -44.95 -11.13
C ASN A 106 -3.89 -46.00 -11.33
N ILE A 107 -4.92 -45.54 -12.09
CA ILE A 107 -5.78 -46.24 -13.08
C ILE A 107 -7.20 -46.72 -12.64
N GLY A 108 -8.25 -46.13 -13.28
CA GLY A 108 -9.33 -46.84 -14.00
C GLY A 108 -10.61 -47.35 -13.30
N ASN A 109 -11.76 -46.81 -13.76
CA ASN A 109 -13.12 -47.37 -13.97
C ASN A 109 -14.10 -47.84 -12.83
N ASP A 110 -15.32 -47.30 -12.97
CA ASP A 110 -16.70 -47.87 -12.89
C ASP A 110 -17.38 -48.39 -11.59
N ASN A 111 -18.57 -47.81 -11.34
CA ASN A 111 -19.87 -48.35 -10.88
C ASN A 111 -20.19 -48.80 -9.41
N ILE A 112 -21.19 -48.10 -8.84
CA ILE A 112 -22.48 -48.58 -8.25
C ILE A 112 -22.58 -49.14 -6.79
N GLN A 113 -23.57 -48.56 -6.07
CA GLN A 113 -24.50 -49.02 -4.98
C GLN A 113 -24.06 -49.25 -3.50
N ASP A 114 -24.66 -48.39 -2.66
CA ASP A 114 -25.69 -48.63 -1.62
C ASP A 114 -25.42 -49.33 -0.27
N GLU A 115 -26.12 -48.74 0.71
CA GLU A 115 -26.65 -49.24 1.99
C GLU A 115 -25.81 -49.36 3.30
N THR A 116 -26.44 -48.77 4.33
CA THR A 116 -26.48 -49.11 5.78
C THR A 116 -25.45 -48.54 6.77
N SER A 117 -25.92 -47.47 7.44
CA SER A 117 -25.93 -47.19 8.89
C SER A 117 -25.06 -48.01 9.85
N GLU A 118 -24.28 -47.31 10.68
CA GLU A 118 -24.30 -47.46 12.15
C GLU A 118 -23.70 -46.21 12.83
N GLU A 119 -24.29 -45.82 13.95
CA GLU A 119 -23.96 -44.67 14.81
C GLU A 119 -22.57 -44.79 15.44
N ILE A 120 -21.97 -43.67 15.86
CA ILE A 120 -21.48 -43.43 17.24
C ILE A 120 -21.17 -41.93 17.41
N ASP A 121 -21.83 -41.41 18.44
CA ASP A 121 -21.77 -40.10 19.11
C ASP A 121 -20.38 -39.79 19.70
N TYR A 122 -19.98 -38.51 19.76
CA TYR A 122 -19.31 -37.92 20.93
C TYR A 122 -19.40 -36.38 20.91
N THR A 123 -19.55 -35.86 22.12
CA THR A 123 -20.09 -34.56 22.53
C THR A 123 -19.04 -33.45 22.70
N ASP A 124 -19.53 -32.21 22.55
CA ASP A 124 -18.85 -30.96 22.86
C ASP A 124 -18.57 -30.81 24.37
N ILE A 125 -17.38 -30.30 24.71
CA ILE A 125 -17.10 -29.77 26.05
C ILE A 125 -16.86 -28.26 25.93
N ASN A 126 -17.87 -27.51 26.36
CA ASN A 126 -17.74 -26.15 26.88
C ASN A 126 -17.07 -26.21 28.26
N THR A 127 -16.31 -25.18 28.62
CA THR A 127 -16.12 -24.85 30.04
C THR A 127 -16.03 -23.33 30.21
N GLU A 128 -16.97 -22.80 30.98
CA GLU A 128 -17.02 -21.43 31.49
C GLU A 128 -16.08 -21.26 32.71
N ASP A 129 -15.56 -20.04 32.79
CA ASP A 129 -15.07 -19.24 33.93
C ASP A 129 -14.86 -19.89 35.32
N GLN A 130 -13.67 -19.64 35.89
CA GLN A 130 -13.56 -19.19 37.28
C GLN A 130 -12.51 -18.10 37.50
N ASP A 131 -12.94 -17.16 38.33
CA ASP A 131 -12.39 -15.93 38.84
C ASP A 131 -11.25 -16.17 39.85
N VAL A 132 -10.09 -15.51 39.72
CA VAL A 132 -9.17 -15.27 40.86
C VAL A 132 -8.47 -13.92 40.69
N GLN A 133 -8.93 -12.94 41.47
CA GLN A 133 -8.19 -11.71 41.79
C GLN A 133 -6.94 -12.04 42.61
N SER A 134 -5.77 -11.56 42.19
CA SER A 134 -4.66 -11.33 43.11
C SER A 134 -3.87 -10.07 42.77
N LYS A 135 -3.61 -9.31 43.83
CA LYS A 135 -3.04 -7.95 43.87
C LYS A 135 -1.58 -7.96 43.45
N PHE A 136 -1.17 -7.08 42.54
CA PHE A 136 0.24 -6.68 42.41
C PHE A 136 0.42 -5.17 42.60
N LYS A 137 1.26 -4.87 43.61
CA LYS A 137 1.78 -3.55 43.95
C LYS A 137 2.62 -3.00 42.78
N ARG A 138 2.45 -1.70 42.55
CA ARG A 138 3.28 -0.85 41.68
C ARG A 138 4.67 -0.65 42.33
N PRO A 139 5.79 -0.89 41.63
CA PRO A 139 7.07 -0.33 42.04
C PRO A 139 7.21 1.07 41.48
N GLN A 140 7.58 2.00 42.35
CA GLN A 140 8.02 3.33 41.99
C GLN A 140 9.40 3.29 41.32
N SER A 141 9.62 4.30 40.50
CA SER A 141 10.84 4.67 39.79
C SER A 141 12.10 4.56 40.64
N ASN A 142 13.11 3.89 40.10
CA ASN A 142 14.52 4.18 40.37
C ASN A 142 15.34 4.01 39.08
N SER A 143 16.41 4.78 39.03
CA SER A 143 17.18 5.23 37.88
C SER A 143 17.59 4.19 36.83
N ILE A 144 17.61 4.70 35.60
CA ILE A 144 18.05 4.14 34.34
C ILE A 144 19.49 3.61 34.44
N ASN A 145 19.67 2.30 34.27
CA ASN A 145 20.76 1.66 33.51
C ASN A 145 20.64 0.13 33.60
N ASN A 146 19.64 -0.45 32.94
CA ASN A 146 19.60 -1.91 32.74
C ASN A 146 20.07 -2.21 31.31
N LYS A 147 21.29 -2.73 31.21
CA LYS A 147 21.91 -3.29 30.01
C LYS A 147 21.60 -4.78 29.94
N PHE A 148 21.42 -5.34 28.74
CA PHE A 148 21.11 -6.76 28.54
C PHE A 148 22.27 -7.46 27.81
N ASN A 149 22.65 -8.66 28.27
CA ASN A 149 23.77 -9.45 27.75
C ASN A 149 23.27 -10.54 26.78
N ALA A 150 23.86 -10.60 25.59
CA ALA A 150 23.82 -11.76 24.69
C ALA A 150 25.16 -11.84 23.95
N GLY A 151 26.01 -12.79 24.37
CA GLY A 151 27.43 -12.77 24.01
C GLY A 151 28.14 -11.50 24.51
N ASN A 152 29.42 -11.34 24.19
CA ASN A 152 30.26 -10.20 24.65
C ASN A 152 29.83 -8.81 24.12
N ILE A 153 28.59 -8.63 23.65
CA ILE A 153 28.07 -7.41 23.05
C ILE A 153 26.92 -6.88 23.91
N GLU A 154 27.08 -5.65 24.39
CA GLU A 154 26.17 -5.01 25.33
C GLU A 154 25.14 -4.14 24.59
N TYR A 155 23.85 -4.47 24.72
CA TYR A 155 22.77 -3.74 24.05
C TYR A 155 21.98 -2.83 25.02
N PRO A 156 21.55 -1.62 24.59
CA PRO A 156 20.79 -0.70 25.44
C PRO A 156 19.35 -1.19 25.69
N ALA A 157 18.69 -0.69 26.73
CA ALA A 157 17.26 -0.98 26.94
C ALA A 157 16.37 -0.33 25.85
N LEU A 158 15.25 -0.96 25.51
CA LEU A 158 14.27 -0.46 24.54
C LEU A 158 13.76 0.96 24.86
N VAL A 159 13.59 1.28 26.15
CA VAL A 159 13.21 2.62 26.60
C VAL A 159 14.26 3.67 26.21
N ALA A 160 15.55 3.34 26.35
CA ALA A 160 16.64 4.24 25.99
C ALA A 160 16.71 4.47 24.47
N ILE A 161 16.45 3.42 23.68
CA ILE A 161 16.35 3.52 22.21
C ILE A 161 15.19 4.43 21.80
N ALA A 162 14.04 4.30 22.48
CA ALA A 162 12.87 5.14 22.25
C ALA A 162 13.11 6.61 22.60
N MET A 163 13.78 6.89 23.72
CA MET A 163 14.15 8.26 24.12
C MET A 163 15.08 8.92 23.09
N LYS A 164 16.03 8.17 22.55
CA LYS A 164 16.95 8.65 21.51
C LYS A 164 16.31 8.71 20.10
N ASN A 165 15.11 8.15 19.92
CA ASN A 165 14.42 8.00 18.63
C ASN A 165 15.34 7.45 17.53
N LEU A 166 16.12 6.41 17.83
CA LEU A 166 17.09 5.86 16.86
C LEU A 166 16.42 5.27 15.60
N PRO A 167 15.34 4.46 15.72
CA PRO A 167 14.61 3.97 14.57
C PRO A 167 13.71 5.09 14.03
N SER A 168 13.88 5.42 12.74
CA SER A 168 13.23 6.56 12.09
C SER A 168 11.89 6.19 11.45
N THR A 169 11.64 4.90 11.20
CA THR A 169 10.42 4.42 10.54
C THR A 169 9.77 3.29 11.32
N ASP A 170 8.47 3.05 11.12
CA ASP A 170 7.75 1.93 11.74
C ASP A 170 8.36 0.56 11.35
N LEU A 171 8.99 0.46 10.18
CA LEU A 171 9.70 -0.73 9.73
C LEU A 171 11.01 -0.92 10.51
N GLU A 172 11.81 0.13 10.68
CA GLU A 172 13.03 0.08 11.50
C GLU A 172 12.69 -0.23 12.96
N TRP A 173 11.59 0.31 13.48
CA TRP A 173 11.05 -0.05 14.79
C TRP A 173 10.74 -1.53 14.87
N LEU A 174 10.05 -2.09 13.87
CA LEU A 174 9.75 -3.51 13.83
C LEU A 174 11.02 -4.37 13.83
N VAL A 175 12.04 -4.00 13.05
CA VAL A 175 13.32 -4.73 13.01
C VAL A 175 13.99 -4.76 14.38
N VAL A 176 14.09 -3.60 15.06
CA VAL A 176 14.66 -3.54 16.42
C VAL A 176 13.82 -4.35 17.39
N LEU A 177 12.49 -4.24 17.36
CA LEU A 177 11.63 -4.99 18.29
C LEU A 177 11.71 -6.50 18.05
N SER A 178 11.76 -6.94 16.79
CA SER A 178 11.96 -8.35 16.44
C SER A 178 13.29 -8.88 16.94
N PHE A 179 14.34 -8.07 16.88
CA PHE A 179 15.65 -8.40 17.42
C PHE A 179 15.59 -8.59 18.95
N TYR A 180 14.89 -7.73 19.69
CA TYR A 180 14.74 -7.90 21.14
C TYR A 180 13.78 -9.03 21.53
N ALA A 181 12.74 -9.29 20.75
CA ALA A 181 11.80 -10.38 21.00
C ALA A 181 12.47 -11.75 20.82
N SER A 182 13.31 -11.89 19.79
CA SER A 182 14.08 -13.10 19.48
C SER A 182 15.34 -13.32 20.33
N LYS A 183 15.45 -12.64 21.48
CA LYS A 183 16.69 -12.63 22.28
C LYS A 183 17.94 -12.34 21.43
N PHE A 184 17.89 -11.25 20.68
CA PHE A 184 18.96 -10.79 19.78
C PHE A 184 19.16 -11.68 18.54
N GLY A 185 18.08 -12.33 18.10
CA GLY A 185 18.04 -13.13 16.87
C GLY A 185 18.49 -14.58 17.04
N GLU A 186 18.48 -15.10 18.26
CA GLU A 186 18.74 -16.51 18.57
C GLU A 186 17.46 -17.34 18.51
N ASP A 187 16.38 -16.80 19.07
CA ASP A 187 15.10 -17.52 19.21
C ASP A 187 14.07 -17.09 18.17
N MET A 188 13.08 -17.95 17.97
CA MET A 188 11.85 -17.57 17.27
C MET A 188 11.02 -16.63 18.15
N PHE A 189 10.22 -15.79 17.51
CA PHE A 189 9.32 -14.87 18.20
C PHE A 189 7.93 -14.86 17.60
N SER A 190 6.95 -14.52 18.42
CA SER A 190 5.54 -14.42 18.06
C SER A 190 5.11 -12.98 17.78
N ARG A 191 3.91 -12.80 17.21
CA ARG A 191 3.34 -11.47 16.98
C ARG A 191 3.06 -10.78 18.32
N GLU A 192 2.64 -11.56 19.31
CA GLU A 192 2.27 -11.14 20.65
C GLU A 192 3.48 -10.56 21.38
N GLU A 193 4.64 -11.21 21.27
CA GLU A 193 5.90 -10.73 21.85
C GLU A 193 6.34 -9.39 21.27
N ILE A 194 6.15 -9.16 19.96
CA ILE A 194 6.44 -7.85 19.35
C ILE A 194 5.55 -6.77 20.00
N VAL A 195 4.27 -7.07 20.23
CA VAL A 195 3.33 -6.16 20.88
C VAL A 195 3.75 -5.86 22.33
N GLU A 196 4.26 -6.86 23.05
CA GLU A 196 4.84 -6.66 24.38
C GLU A 196 6.06 -5.73 24.33
N LYS A 197 6.97 -5.93 23.36
CA LYS A 197 8.12 -5.03 23.18
C LYS A 197 7.72 -3.60 22.83
N TYR A 198 6.62 -3.40 22.09
CA TYR A 198 6.05 -2.06 21.87
C TYR A 198 5.57 -1.39 23.17
N LYS A 199 4.99 -2.16 24.10
CA LYS A 199 4.57 -1.67 25.41
C LYS A 199 5.79 -1.34 26.28
N GLU A 200 6.81 -2.20 26.30
CA GLU A 200 8.08 -1.96 27.01
C GLU A 200 8.77 -0.67 26.51
N ALA A 201 8.75 -0.41 25.20
CA ALA A 201 9.31 0.80 24.61
C ALA A 201 8.44 2.06 24.79
N ASN A 202 7.27 1.94 25.43
CA ASN A 202 6.26 3.00 25.57
C ASN A 202 5.85 3.64 24.21
N LYS A 203 5.83 2.83 23.14
CA LYS A 203 5.45 3.21 21.76
C LYS A 203 4.14 2.54 21.32
N PHE A 204 3.46 1.85 22.23
CA PHE A 204 2.18 1.20 21.95
C PHE A 204 1.07 2.22 21.71
N THR A 205 0.45 2.18 20.54
CA THR A 205 -0.74 2.98 20.20
C THR A 205 -1.71 2.13 19.39
N LYS A 206 -3.01 2.46 19.41
CA LYS A 206 -4.02 1.75 18.58
C LYS A 206 -3.65 1.74 17.09
N THR A 207 -2.97 2.81 16.62
CA THR A 207 -2.53 2.97 15.23
C THR A 207 -1.29 2.12 14.89
N THR A 208 -0.35 1.94 15.82
CA THR A 208 0.84 1.10 15.57
C THR A 208 0.47 -0.38 15.53
N THR A 209 -0.47 -0.82 16.36
CA THR A 209 -1.00 -2.19 16.34
C THR A 209 -1.78 -2.51 15.06
N SER A 210 -2.59 -1.57 14.55
CA SER A 210 -3.32 -1.79 13.30
C SER A 210 -2.41 -1.89 12.08
N LYS A 211 -1.26 -1.21 12.09
CA LYS A 211 -0.24 -1.26 11.02
C LYS A 211 0.76 -2.42 11.16
N LEU A 212 0.73 -3.17 12.27
CA LEU A 212 1.69 -4.22 12.56
C LEU A 212 1.74 -5.29 11.45
N SER A 213 0.58 -5.76 10.98
CA SER A 213 0.51 -6.79 9.91
C SER A 213 1.22 -6.32 8.63
N ILE A 214 1.03 -5.06 8.25
CA ILE A 214 1.64 -4.47 7.05
C ILE A 214 3.14 -4.37 7.22
N ASN A 215 3.61 -3.94 8.39
CA ASN A 215 5.04 -3.81 8.64
C ASN A 215 5.74 -5.18 8.70
N ILE A 216 5.09 -6.20 9.26
CA ILE A 216 5.59 -7.58 9.25
C ILE A 216 5.76 -8.07 7.81
N GLN A 217 4.75 -7.91 6.96
CA GLN A 217 4.85 -8.27 5.54
C GLN A 217 6.01 -7.54 4.85
N ARG A 218 6.20 -6.24 5.14
CA ARG A 218 7.32 -5.46 4.59
C ARG A 218 8.68 -5.93 5.10
N ALA A 219 8.78 -6.36 6.36
CA ALA A 219 10.02 -6.90 6.91
C ALA A 219 10.36 -8.28 6.33
N VAL A 220 9.35 -9.11 6.03
CA VAL A 220 9.53 -10.38 5.31
C VAL A 220 10.02 -10.13 3.89
N VAL A 221 9.35 -9.24 3.14
CA VAL A 221 9.75 -8.90 1.76
C VAL A 221 11.14 -8.28 1.70
N ALA A 222 11.52 -7.51 2.74
CA ALA A 222 12.83 -6.88 2.84
C ALA A 222 13.94 -7.82 3.33
N GLY A 223 13.65 -9.10 3.61
CA GLY A 223 14.66 -10.07 4.04
C GLY A 223 15.12 -9.92 5.49
N TYR A 224 14.43 -9.13 6.32
CA TYR A 224 14.83 -8.94 7.72
C TYR A 224 14.33 -10.05 8.64
N ILE A 225 13.17 -10.63 8.35
CA ILE A 225 12.55 -11.70 9.14
C ILE A 225 12.00 -12.78 8.22
N ASN A 226 12.00 -14.03 8.69
CA ASN A 226 11.49 -15.18 7.96
C ASN A 226 10.23 -15.72 8.65
N PRO A 227 9.10 -15.91 7.95
CA PRO A 227 7.92 -16.54 8.51
C PRO A 227 8.11 -18.05 8.65
N LEU A 228 7.70 -18.60 9.79
CA LEU A 228 7.72 -20.02 10.14
C LEU A 228 6.32 -20.48 10.57
N ALA A 229 6.12 -21.80 10.70
CA ALA A 229 4.81 -22.36 11.06
C ALA A 229 4.28 -21.85 12.41
N SER A 230 5.16 -21.61 13.38
CA SER A 230 4.82 -21.20 14.74
C SER A 230 5.18 -19.74 15.07
N GLY A 231 5.65 -18.95 14.10
CA GLY A 231 6.10 -17.58 14.37
C GLY A 231 7.06 -17.02 13.32
N TYR A 232 8.03 -16.23 13.76
CA TYR A 232 9.02 -15.59 12.90
C TYR A 232 10.43 -15.80 13.45
N SER A 233 11.43 -15.83 12.57
CA SER A 233 12.84 -15.77 12.96
C SER A 233 13.51 -14.54 12.33
N VAL A 234 14.52 -13.98 13.01
CA VAL A 234 15.28 -12.85 12.48
C VAL A 234 16.40 -13.37 11.59
N LEU A 235 16.47 -12.88 10.36
CA LEU A 235 17.53 -13.22 9.40
C LEU A 235 18.79 -12.37 9.68
N ASP A 236 19.93 -12.76 9.13
CA ASP A 236 21.20 -12.06 9.36
C ASP A 236 21.17 -10.60 8.88
N GLU A 237 20.48 -10.33 7.77
CA GLU A 237 20.22 -8.96 7.31
C GLU A 237 19.44 -8.14 8.34
N GLY A 238 18.45 -8.76 9.00
CA GLY A 238 17.68 -8.14 10.08
C GLY A 238 18.54 -7.86 11.32
N LYS A 239 19.41 -8.79 11.71
CA LYS A 239 20.37 -8.61 12.82
C LYS A 239 21.33 -7.46 12.53
N ASN A 240 21.96 -7.47 11.36
CA ASN A 240 22.88 -6.42 10.92
C ASN A 240 22.20 -5.06 10.90
N LYS A 241 20.94 -5.01 10.41
CA LYS A 241 20.16 -3.79 10.38
C LYS A 241 19.81 -3.29 11.78
N ALA A 242 19.42 -4.17 12.70
CA ALA A 242 19.17 -3.81 14.09
C ALA A 242 20.42 -3.23 14.75
N ILE A 243 21.56 -3.91 14.62
CA ILE A 243 22.86 -3.46 15.18
C ILE A 243 23.26 -2.10 14.58
N GLU A 244 23.10 -1.91 13.27
CA GLU A 244 23.34 -0.62 12.59
C GLU A 244 22.50 0.50 13.20
N ILE A 245 21.20 0.27 13.45
CA ILE A 245 20.30 1.24 14.07
C ILE A 245 20.70 1.55 15.52
N LEU A 246 21.09 0.54 16.29
CA LEU A 246 21.49 0.69 17.70
C LEU A 246 22.78 1.49 17.87
N ASN A 247 23.69 1.39 16.90
CA ASN A 247 24.96 2.11 16.91
C ASN A 247 24.85 3.57 16.43
N ARG A 248 23.67 4.04 16.01
CA ARG A 248 23.47 5.44 15.59
C ARG A 248 23.58 6.37 16.80
N GLN A 249 24.35 7.46 16.65
CA GLN A 249 24.47 8.50 17.68
C GLN A 249 23.26 9.47 17.70
N ALA A 250 22.52 9.58 16.60
CA ALA A 250 21.32 10.38 16.46
C ALA A 250 20.37 9.75 15.43
N SER A 251 19.10 10.20 15.43
CA SER A 251 18.11 9.74 14.46
C SER A 251 18.57 10.07 13.03
N SER A 252 18.62 9.07 12.16
CA SER A 252 18.93 9.19 10.72
C SER A 252 17.71 9.67 9.93
N SER A 253 16.99 10.64 10.50
CA SER A 253 15.99 11.38 9.73
C SER A 253 16.74 12.09 8.60
N PRO A 254 16.31 11.98 7.33
CA PRO A 254 16.86 12.81 6.26
C PRO A 254 16.67 14.27 6.63
N LYS A 255 17.75 14.94 7.07
CA LYS A 255 17.75 16.40 7.24
C LYS A 255 17.65 16.99 5.85
N ILE A 256 16.45 17.41 5.45
CA ILE A 256 16.24 18.21 4.25
C ILE A 256 17.08 19.48 4.41
N LYS A 257 18.24 19.53 3.74
CA LYS A 257 19.02 20.77 3.59
C LYS A 257 18.15 21.76 2.82
N ARG A 258 17.56 22.72 3.53
CA ARG A 258 16.94 23.88 2.92
C ARG A 258 18.07 24.76 2.41
N VAL A 259 18.23 24.81 1.09
CA VAL A 259 19.03 25.86 0.45
C VAL A 259 18.27 27.16 0.65
N SER A 260 18.88 28.11 1.35
CA SER A 260 18.41 29.49 1.45
C SER A 260 18.69 30.24 0.15
N PRO A 261 17.88 31.26 -0.16
CA PRO A 261 18.49 32.56 -0.35
C PRO A 261 17.79 33.68 0.45
N THR A 262 18.65 34.43 1.13
CA THR A 262 18.72 35.91 1.15
C THR A 262 17.53 36.71 1.71
N VAL A 263 17.72 37.08 2.99
CA VAL A 263 17.51 38.39 3.62
C VAL A 263 16.65 39.42 2.86
N LYS A 264 15.52 39.81 3.46
CA LYS A 264 15.13 41.23 3.67
C LYS A 264 14.10 41.40 4.78
N HIS A 265 14.50 42.24 5.73
CA HIS A 265 13.85 42.97 6.83
C HIS A 265 12.47 42.60 7.41
N LYS A 266 12.49 42.58 8.76
CA LYS A 266 11.40 42.60 9.74
C LYS A 266 10.49 43.83 9.57
N GLU A 267 9.19 43.63 9.77
CA GLU A 267 8.45 44.33 10.82
C GLU A 267 7.23 43.52 11.27
N GLN A 268 6.90 43.66 12.56
CA GLN A 268 6.01 42.82 13.34
C GLN A 268 4.54 43.23 13.19
N SER A 269 3.65 42.25 13.11
CA SER A 269 2.37 42.29 13.84
C SER A 269 1.80 40.88 13.98
N GLU A 270 1.48 40.53 15.22
CA GLU A 270 0.80 39.32 15.64
C GLU A 270 -0.62 39.24 15.05
N GLU A 271 -0.99 38.09 14.49
CA GLU A 271 -2.17 37.30 14.91
C GLU A 271 -2.43 36.12 13.96
N ALA A 272 -2.73 34.98 14.59
CA ALA A 272 -3.40 33.76 14.13
C ALA A 272 -3.49 33.40 12.63
N LYS A 273 -3.04 32.17 12.33
CA LYS A 273 -3.29 31.26 11.16
C LYS A 273 -1.94 30.81 10.58
N SER A 274 -1.73 29.61 10.08
CA SER A 274 -2.57 28.47 9.75
C SER A 274 -1.61 27.29 9.52
N LYS A 275 -2.06 26.06 9.80
CA LYS A 275 -1.37 24.86 9.32
C LYS A 275 -1.48 24.85 7.79
N THR A 276 -0.42 25.22 7.09
CA THR A 276 -0.39 25.08 5.63
C THR A 276 -0.20 23.60 5.27
N LYS A 277 -1.34 22.93 5.09
CA LYS A 277 -1.46 21.66 4.38
C LYS A 277 -0.91 21.90 2.97
N ARG A 278 0.06 21.10 2.52
CA ARG A 278 0.42 21.01 1.09
C ARG A 278 -0.78 20.40 0.35
N GLN A 279 -1.67 21.25 -0.16
CA GLN A 279 -2.69 20.87 -1.13
C GLN A 279 -2.01 20.73 -2.48
N SER A 280 -1.96 19.51 -3.03
CA SER A 280 -1.87 19.38 -4.48
C SER A 280 -3.24 19.76 -5.04
N SER A 281 -3.43 21.01 -5.45
CA SER A 281 -4.66 21.42 -6.12
C SER A 281 -4.71 20.73 -7.48
N ARG A 282 -5.44 19.62 -7.58
CA ARG A 282 -6.01 19.23 -8.88
C ARG A 282 -7.05 20.29 -9.20
N SER A 283 -6.74 21.17 -10.15
CA SER A 283 -7.70 22.16 -10.65
C SER A 283 -8.68 21.46 -11.58
N TYR A 284 -9.97 21.46 -11.23
CA TYR A 284 -11.04 21.10 -12.15
C TYR A 284 -11.27 22.27 -13.11
N LYS A 285 -11.71 21.97 -14.34
CA LYS A 285 -11.97 23.01 -15.35
C LYS A 285 -13.47 23.36 -15.33
N LEU A 286 -13.77 24.65 -15.48
CA LEU A 286 -15.12 25.11 -15.75
C LEU A 286 -15.46 24.80 -17.21
N LEU A 287 -16.57 24.10 -17.44
CA LEU A 287 -17.04 23.78 -18.79
C LEU A 287 -17.97 24.89 -19.27
N SER A 288 -17.53 25.68 -20.25
CA SER A 288 -18.32 26.78 -20.83
C SER A 288 -19.45 26.31 -21.75
N ASP A 289 -19.39 25.06 -22.21
CA ASP A 289 -20.33 24.49 -23.18
C ASP A 289 -21.57 23.86 -22.52
N LEU A 290 -21.69 23.97 -21.19
CA LEU A 290 -22.80 23.38 -20.44
C LEU A 290 -23.94 24.38 -20.29
N ASP A 291 -25.06 24.10 -20.96
CA ASP A 291 -26.29 24.87 -20.80
C ASP A 291 -27.10 24.34 -19.60
N PHE A 292 -27.17 25.13 -18.53
CA PHE A 292 -28.00 24.84 -17.35
C PHE A 292 -29.42 25.42 -17.45
N TYR A 293 -29.75 26.06 -18.57
CA TYR A 293 -31.04 26.66 -18.89
C TYR A 293 -31.59 26.15 -20.23
N PRO A 294 -31.67 24.83 -20.45
CA PRO A 294 -32.15 24.26 -21.71
C PRO A 294 -33.60 24.66 -21.99
N ASP A 295 -33.87 25.07 -23.24
CA ASP A 295 -35.22 25.37 -23.70
C ASP A 295 -36.14 24.15 -23.47
N LYS A 296 -37.24 24.38 -22.74
CA LYS A 296 -38.30 23.40 -22.39
C LYS A 296 -37.94 22.38 -21.30
N GLN A 297 -36.83 22.52 -20.58
CA GLN A 297 -36.57 21.72 -19.37
C GLN A 297 -36.30 22.61 -18.16
N GLU A 298 -36.31 22.03 -16.96
CA GLU A 298 -36.08 22.77 -15.72
C GLU A 298 -34.62 23.20 -15.60
N SER A 299 -34.39 24.42 -15.12
CA SER A 299 -33.03 24.90 -14.87
C SER A 299 -32.40 24.13 -13.69
N LEU A 300 -31.06 24.07 -13.64
CA LEU A 300 -30.37 23.43 -12.51
C LEU A 300 -30.77 24.08 -11.17
N LYS A 301 -30.97 25.41 -11.18
CA LYS A 301 -31.41 26.17 -10.01
C LYS A 301 -32.78 25.72 -9.52
N ASP A 302 -33.75 25.64 -10.43
CA ASP A 302 -35.12 25.24 -10.10
C ASP A 302 -35.20 23.78 -9.68
N TYR A 303 -34.43 22.91 -10.34
CA TYR A 303 -34.35 21.50 -9.99
C TYR A 303 -33.73 21.31 -8.60
N SER A 304 -32.63 22.02 -8.31
CA SER A 304 -31.94 21.91 -7.03
C SER A 304 -32.76 22.46 -5.86
N ALA A 305 -33.59 23.48 -6.09
CA ALA A 305 -34.45 24.10 -5.08
C ALA A 305 -35.52 23.14 -4.52
N LYS A 306 -35.86 22.08 -5.25
CA LYS A 306 -36.80 21.03 -4.81
C LYS A 306 -36.24 20.14 -3.71
N PHE A 307 -34.91 20.12 -3.51
CA PHE A 307 -34.25 19.20 -2.61
C PHE A 307 -33.54 19.92 -1.46
N THR A 308 -33.72 19.43 -0.23
CA THR A 308 -33.00 19.93 0.94
C THR A 308 -31.60 19.28 1.03
N MET A 309 -30.62 19.90 0.39
CA MET A 309 -29.24 19.38 0.32
C MET A 309 -28.36 19.92 1.44
N ASN A 310 -28.19 19.15 2.52
CA ASN A 310 -27.36 19.56 3.67
C ASN A 310 -25.92 19.07 3.55
N SER A 311 -25.69 17.96 2.84
CA SER A 311 -24.36 17.36 2.66
C SER A 311 -23.83 17.50 1.24
N ASP A 312 -22.50 17.64 1.08
CA ASP A 312 -21.85 17.61 -0.24
C ASP A 312 -22.14 16.34 -1.03
N SER A 313 -22.32 15.21 -0.33
CA SER A 313 -22.72 13.94 -0.96
C SER A 313 -24.14 13.96 -1.54
N GLU A 314 -25.04 14.73 -0.92
CA GLU A 314 -26.42 14.93 -1.37
C GLU A 314 -26.46 15.89 -2.55
N LYS A 315 -25.68 16.98 -2.50
CA LYS A 315 -25.46 17.88 -3.64
C LYS A 315 -24.94 17.13 -4.86
N THR A 316 -23.92 16.29 -4.64
CA THR A 316 -23.35 15.42 -5.70
C THR A 316 -24.43 14.54 -6.34
N LEU A 317 -25.31 13.92 -5.54
CA LEU A 317 -26.41 13.09 -6.05
C LEU A 317 -27.39 13.90 -6.91
N VAL A 318 -27.82 15.08 -6.44
CA VAL A 318 -28.74 15.95 -7.18
C VAL A 318 -28.12 16.41 -8.50
N PHE A 319 -26.85 16.82 -8.49
CA PHE A 319 -26.15 17.28 -9.70
C PHE A 319 -25.98 16.15 -10.72
N MET A 320 -25.61 14.95 -10.26
CA MET A 320 -25.50 13.79 -11.17
C MET A 320 -26.85 13.37 -11.74
N SER A 321 -27.93 13.47 -10.95
CA SER A 321 -29.29 13.20 -11.43
C SER A 321 -29.74 14.23 -12.48
N TYR A 322 -29.43 15.51 -12.26
CA TYR A 322 -29.73 16.57 -13.22
C TYR A 322 -29.00 16.35 -14.55
N LEU A 323 -27.67 16.17 -14.49
CA LEU A 323 -26.84 15.93 -15.67
C LEU A 323 -27.29 14.69 -16.45
N GLN A 324 -27.67 13.62 -15.76
CA GLN A 324 -28.08 12.36 -16.38
C GLN A 324 -29.50 12.38 -16.95
N ASN A 325 -30.48 12.92 -16.20
CA ASN A 325 -31.89 12.78 -16.54
C ASN A 325 -32.44 13.95 -17.34
N ILE A 326 -31.94 15.17 -17.08
CA ILE A 326 -32.41 16.41 -17.72
C ILE A 326 -31.51 16.67 -18.92
N LEU A 327 -30.22 16.92 -18.70
CA LEU A 327 -29.27 17.22 -19.78
C LEU A 327 -28.81 16.00 -20.59
N LYS A 328 -29.09 14.77 -20.12
CA LYS A 328 -28.73 13.50 -20.79
C LYS A 328 -27.25 13.40 -21.15
N ILE A 329 -26.38 13.99 -20.33
CA ILE A 329 -24.93 14.00 -20.55
C ILE A 329 -24.31 12.73 -19.99
N GLN A 330 -23.63 11.97 -20.85
CA GLN A 330 -22.85 10.80 -20.50
C GLN A 330 -21.59 10.77 -21.38
N PRO A 331 -20.38 10.56 -20.84
CA PRO A 331 -20.09 10.26 -19.43
C PRO A 331 -20.01 11.52 -18.54
N ILE A 332 -20.48 11.39 -17.30
CA ILE A 332 -20.35 12.46 -16.29
C ILE A 332 -18.93 12.45 -15.70
N THR A 333 -18.21 13.57 -15.82
CA THR A 333 -16.85 13.76 -15.27
C THR A 333 -16.87 14.70 -14.06
N TYR A 334 -15.73 14.81 -13.36
CA TYR A 334 -15.60 15.73 -12.22
C TYR A 334 -15.70 17.21 -12.61
N ASP A 335 -15.35 17.57 -13.85
CA ASP A 335 -15.45 18.94 -14.36
C ASP A 335 -16.91 19.38 -14.52
N HIS A 336 -17.79 18.45 -14.91
CA HIS A 336 -19.24 18.70 -14.94
C HIS A 336 -19.78 19.01 -13.54
N LEU A 337 -19.39 18.20 -12.54
CA LEU A 337 -19.79 18.45 -11.15
C LEU A 337 -19.27 19.79 -10.66
N TYR A 338 -18.00 20.10 -10.92
CA TYR A 338 -17.40 21.38 -10.56
C TYR A 338 -18.20 22.56 -11.13
N THR A 339 -18.59 22.47 -12.40
CA THR A 339 -19.40 23.49 -13.07
C THR A 339 -20.78 23.64 -12.42
N CYS A 340 -21.44 22.55 -12.01
CA CYS A 340 -22.70 22.62 -11.25
C CYS A 340 -22.56 23.31 -9.88
N TYR A 341 -21.43 23.11 -9.18
CA TYR A 341 -21.18 23.78 -7.91
C TYR A 341 -20.99 25.30 -8.10
N ASP A 342 -20.28 25.69 -9.16
CA ASP A 342 -20.01 27.09 -9.50
C ASP A 342 -21.30 27.83 -9.89
N GLU A 343 -22.13 27.23 -10.75
CA GLU A 343 -23.40 27.81 -11.22
C GLU A 343 -24.35 28.14 -10.05
N LEU A 344 -24.45 27.23 -9.07
CA LEU A 344 -25.29 27.44 -7.88
C LEU A 344 -24.61 28.28 -6.79
N LYS A 345 -23.40 28.81 -7.05
CA LYS A 345 -22.57 29.55 -6.08
C LYS A 345 -22.42 28.82 -4.75
N ASN A 346 -22.40 27.48 -4.81
CA ASN A 346 -22.23 26.64 -3.65
C ASN A 346 -20.75 26.61 -3.25
N LYS A 347 -20.46 26.42 -1.96
CA LYS A 347 -19.08 26.18 -1.51
C LYS A 347 -18.50 24.96 -2.23
N ILE A 348 -17.51 25.19 -3.07
CA ILE A 348 -16.84 24.14 -3.82
C ILE A 348 -16.06 23.25 -2.83
N PRO A 349 -16.26 21.92 -2.84
CA PRO A 349 -15.57 21.03 -1.94
C PRO A 349 -14.08 20.96 -2.26
N GLU A 350 -13.23 20.96 -1.22
CA GLU A 350 -11.77 20.84 -1.34
C GLU A 350 -11.35 19.57 -2.09
N ASN A 351 -12.13 18.49 -1.94
CA ASN A 351 -11.89 17.22 -2.60
C ASN A 351 -13.17 16.64 -3.22
N MET A 352 -13.46 17.06 -4.46
CA MET A 352 -14.59 16.56 -5.24
C MET A 352 -14.62 15.03 -5.35
N LYS A 353 -13.44 14.38 -5.46
CA LYS A 353 -13.37 12.91 -5.54
C LYS A 353 -13.93 12.25 -4.29
N SER A 354 -13.61 12.79 -3.11
CA SER A 354 -14.16 12.29 -1.85
C SER A 354 -15.67 12.46 -1.76
N CYS A 355 -16.24 13.55 -2.29
CA CYS A 355 -17.70 13.73 -2.34
C CYS A 355 -18.38 12.63 -3.16
N VAL A 356 -17.84 12.33 -4.34
CA VAL A 356 -18.32 11.24 -5.21
C VAL A 356 -18.13 9.87 -4.56
N SER A 357 -16.95 9.60 -3.98
CA SER A 357 -16.70 8.34 -3.26
C SER A 357 -17.63 8.15 -2.05
N ASN A 358 -17.94 9.22 -1.30
CA ASN A 358 -18.88 9.14 -0.19
C ASN A 358 -20.31 8.85 -0.67
N ALA A 359 -20.74 9.46 -1.78
CA ALA A 359 -22.02 9.14 -2.41
C ALA A 359 -22.05 7.69 -2.93
N GLN A 360 -20.92 7.17 -3.41
CA GLN A 360 -20.76 5.78 -3.85
C GLN A 360 -20.86 4.80 -2.68
N VAL A 361 -20.20 5.08 -1.54
CA VAL A 361 -20.27 4.25 -0.31
C VAL A 361 -21.70 4.17 0.21
N LYS A 362 -22.47 5.27 0.13
CA LYS A 362 -23.91 5.26 0.46
C LYS A 362 -24.76 4.47 -0.54
N GLY A 363 -24.18 4.12 -1.69
CA GLY A 363 -24.80 3.37 -2.77
C GLY A 363 -25.66 4.24 -3.68
N TRP A 364 -25.54 5.56 -3.65
CA TRP A 364 -26.37 6.48 -4.43
C TRP A 364 -25.90 6.64 -5.88
N VAL A 365 -24.60 6.50 -6.10
CA VAL A 365 -23.96 6.59 -7.43
C VAL A 365 -23.08 5.37 -7.65
N LYS A 366 -22.94 4.95 -8.90
CA LYS A 366 -22.09 3.84 -9.30
C LYS A 366 -21.27 4.23 -10.54
N TYR A 367 -20.11 3.62 -10.68
CA TYR A 367 -19.27 3.80 -11.86
C TYR A 367 -19.53 2.66 -12.85
N ASP A 368 -19.88 3.02 -14.07
CA ASP A 368 -20.03 2.13 -15.22
C ASP A 368 -18.84 2.35 -16.17
N LYS A 369 -18.27 1.25 -16.71
CA LYS A 369 -17.11 1.34 -17.60
C LYS A 369 -17.44 2.00 -18.94
N VAL A 370 -18.69 1.92 -19.39
CA VAL A 370 -19.16 2.42 -20.68
C VAL A 370 -19.81 3.80 -20.51
N LEU A 371 -20.66 3.96 -19.49
CA LEU A 371 -21.47 5.17 -19.30
C LEU A 371 -20.84 6.17 -18.33
N GLY A 372 -19.71 5.83 -17.70
CA GLY A 372 -19.06 6.65 -16.68
C GLY A 372 -19.83 6.63 -15.36
N TRP A 373 -19.83 7.75 -14.64
CA TRP A 373 -20.58 7.81 -13.39
C TRP A 373 -22.08 7.95 -13.65
N ILE A 374 -22.88 7.07 -13.03
CA ILE A 374 -24.34 7.06 -13.15
C ILE A 374 -25.00 7.00 -11.77
N VAL A 375 -26.21 7.56 -11.67
CA VAL A 375 -27.05 7.46 -10.47
C VAL A 375 -27.64 6.06 -10.36
N SER A 376 -27.56 5.46 -9.17
CA SER A 376 -28.10 4.13 -8.90
C SER A 376 -29.61 4.19 -8.60
N THR A 377 -30.28 3.03 -8.65
CA THR A 377 -31.69 2.90 -8.21
C THR A 377 -31.90 3.39 -6.78
N LYS A 378 -30.92 3.14 -5.88
CA LYS A 378 -30.97 3.60 -4.50
C LYS A 378 -30.86 5.13 -4.40
N GLY A 379 -30.04 5.75 -5.26
CA GLY A 379 -29.95 7.20 -5.37
C GLY A 379 -31.26 7.83 -5.86
N ILE A 380 -31.89 7.24 -6.87
CA ILE A 380 -33.19 7.69 -7.39
C ILE A 380 -34.28 7.59 -6.31
N ASN A 381 -34.33 6.49 -5.56
CA ASN A 381 -35.28 6.33 -4.46
C ASN A 381 -35.05 7.39 -3.36
N LYS A 382 -33.79 7.74 -3.09
CA LYS A 382 -33.47 8.81 -2.14
C LYS A 382 -34.00 10.18 -2.60
N LEU A 383 -33.87 10.50 -3.89
CA LEU A 383 -34.42 11.73 -4.47
C LEU A 383 -35.95 11.75 -4.42
N ARG A 384 -36.61 10.62 -4.72
CA ARG A 384 -38.08 10.51 -4.60
C ARG A 384 -38.55 10.74 -3.18
N ASN A 385 -37.84 10.22 -2.18
CA ASN A 385 -38.17 10.43 -0.77
C ASN A 385 -38.00 11.88 -0.29
N TRP A 386 -37.37 12.76 -1.06
CA TRP A 386 -37.29 14.18 -0.74
C TRP A 386 -38.38 15.01 -1.41
N ASN A 387 -39.02 14.47 -2.45
CA ASN A 387 -40.12 15.11 -3.17
C ASN A 387 -41.51 14.70 -2.65
N ASN A 388 -41.56 13.73 -1.73
CA ASN A 388 -42.73 13.35 -0.94
C ASN A 388 -42.58 13.93 0.46
#